data_AF-A0A382KNN0-F1
#
_entry.id   AF-A0A382KNN0-F1
#
_cell.length_a   1.000
_cell.length_b   1.000
_cell.length_c   1.000
_cell.angle_alpha   90.00
_cell.angle_beta   90.00
_cell.angle_gamma   90.00
#
_symmetry.space_group_name_H-M   'P 1'
#
loop_
_entity.id
_entity.type
_entity.pdbx_description
1 polymer ?
#
loop_
_entity_poly.entity_id
_entity_poly.type
_entity_poly.pdbx_seq_one_letter_code
_entity_poly.pdbx_strand_id
1 'polypeptide(L)'
;MTKSELPTKKPADSIAVVSELMMPHQVNNIGHLFGGELLSMVDRAAAVSAMRHSGSAAVTVSIDQVDFKEPIYTGELVTCTARVNFVGR
;
A
#
# COMPACT_ATOMS: atom_id res chain seq x y z
N MET A 1 22.52 2.61 21.65
CA MET A 1 21.82 1.35 21.36
C MET A 1 22.61 0.63 20.30
N THR A 2 23.22 -0.51 20.64
CA THR A 2 24.00 -1.32 19.71
C THR A 2 23.07 -1.88 18.64
N LYS A 3 23.42 -1.65 17.37
CA LYS A 3 22.63 -2.06 16.20
C LYS A 3 22.73 -3.58 16.08
N SER A 4 21.89 -4.32 16.82
CA SER A 4 21.79 -5.77 16.64
C SER A 4 21.35 -6.02 15.20
N GLU A 5 22.04 -6.90 14.48
CA GLU A 5 21.64 -7.31 13.15
C GLU A 5 20.20 -7.85 13.22
N LEU A 6 19.26 -7.14 12.59
CA LEU A 6 17.88 -7.60 12.53
C LEU A 6 17.85 -8.91 11.73
N PRO A 7 17.08 -9.92 12.18
CA PRO A 7 17.00 -11.20 11.47
C PRO A 7 16.51 -10.98 10.04
N THR A 8 17.10 -11.70 9.09
CA THR A 8 16.69 -11.65 7.69
C THR A 8 15.27 -12.21 7.55
N LYS A 9 14.40 -11.46 6.88
CA LYS A 9 13.01 -11.84 6.60
C LYS A 9 12.81 -12.07 5.11
N LYS A 10 11.97 -13.03 4.75
CA LYS A 10 11.56 -13.27 3.37
C LYS A 10 10.53 -12.21 2.95
N PRO A 11 10.42 -11.86 1.66
CA PRO A 11 9.33 -11.02 1.17
C PRO A 11 7.93 -11.54 1.51
N ALA A 12 7.78 -12.87 1.64
CA ALA A 12 6.53 -13.48 2.05
C ALA A 12 6.09 -13.10 3.48
N ASP A 13 7.06 -12.83 4.37
CA ASP A 13 6.80 -12.48 5.77
C ASP A 13 6.25 -11.06 5.93
N SER A 14 6.27 -10.25 4.87
CA SER A 14 5.77 -8.88 4.84
C SER A 14 4.54 -8.69 3.96
N ILE A 15 3.94 -9.76 3.41
CA ILE A 15 2.74 -9.63 2.58
C ILE A 15 1.63 -8.94 3.37
N ALA A 16 1.07 -7.89 2.80
CA ALA A 16 -0.11 -7.17 3.29
C ALA A 16 -1.16 -7.10 2.18
N VAL A 17 -2.42 -7.32 2.55
CA VAL A 17 -3.56 -7.25 1.65
C VAL A 17 -4.58 -6.31 2.27
N VAL A 18 -4.98 -5.30 1.49
CA VAL A 18 -6.07 -4.39 1.82
C VAL A 18 -7.12 -4.56 0.74
N SER A 19 -8.38 -4.74 1.11
CA SER A 19 -9.49 -4.81 0.16
C SER A 19 -10.61 -3.91 0.64
N GLU A 20 -11.16 -3.14 -0.28
CA GLU A 20 -12.18 -2.14 0.04
C GLU A 20 -13.20 -2.10 -1.10
N LEU A 21 -14.48 -1.99 -0.74
CA LEU A 21 -15.57 -1.78 -1.68
C LEU A 21 -15.64 -0.28 -1.95
N MET A 22 -15.56 0.13 -3.23
CA MET A 22 -15.55 1.55 -3.57
C MET A 22 -16.91 2.18 -3.34
N MET A 23 -16.96 3.19 -2.48
CA MET A 23 -18.19 3.84 -2.04
C MET A 23 -18.50 5.11 -2.85
N PRO A 24 -19.76 5.58 -2.88
CA PRO A 24 -20.14 6.77 -3.65
C PRO A 24 -19.38 8.05 -3.29
N HIS A 25 -18.86 8.19 -2.06
CA HIS A 25 -18.10 9.37 -1.65
C HIS A 25 -16.64 9.36 -2.14
N GLN A 26 -16.16 8.24 -2.67
CA GLN A 26 -14.79 8.06 -3.15
C GLN A 26 -14.67 8.31 -4.66
N VAL A 27 -15.78 8.42 -5.38
CA VAL A 27 -15.79 8.72 -6.82
C VAL A 27 -15.92 10.21 -7.09
N ASN A 28 -15.36 10.62 -8.22
CA ASN A 28 -15.43 11.97 -8.74
C ASN A 28 -16.76 12.24 -9.48
N ASN A 29 -16.91 13.48 -9.96
CA ASN A 29 -18.13 13.94 -10.64
C ASN A 29 -18.44 13.24 -11.97
N ILE A 30 -17.49 12.47 -12.54
CA ILE A 30 -17.69 11.66 -13.74
C ILE A 30 -17.84 10.16 -13.42
N GLY A 31 -17.91 9.78 -12.15
CA GLY A 31 -18.21 8.42 -11.69
C GLY A 31 -17.00 7.49 -11.56
N HIS A 32 -15.77 8.00 -11.62
CA HIS A 32 -14.54 7.22 -11.40
C HIS A 32 -13.96 7.48 -10.02
N LEU A 33 -13.31 6.47 -9.42
CA LEU A 33 -12.57 6.62 -8.19
C LEU A 33 -11.57 7.78 -8.28
N PHE A 34 -11.52 8.63 -7.26
CA PHE A 34 -10.45 9.61 -7.14
C PHE A 34 -9.11 8.90 -7.02
N GLY A 35 -8.11 9.32 -7.81
CA GLY A 35 -6.78 8.71 -7.74
C GLY A 35 -6.16 8.78 -6.34
N GLY A 36 -6.48 9.83 -5.56
CA GLY A 36 -6.05 9.95 -4.16
C GLY A 36 -6.59 8.84 -3.24
N GLU A 37 -7.80 8.34 -3.47
CA GLU A 37 -8.37 7.22 -2.71
C GLU A 37 -7.60 5.92 -2.98
N LEU A 38 -7.30 5.66 -4.25
CA LEU A 38 -6.48 4.50 -4.62
C LEU A 38 -5.07 4.60 -4.03
N LEU A 39 -4.44 5.78 -4.13
CA LEU A 39 -3.11 6.02 -3.57
C LEU A 39 -3.10 5.89 -2.04
N SER A 40 -4.15 6.33 -1.35
CA SER A 40 -4.30 6.13 0.10
C SER A 40 -4.36 4.65 0.45
N MET A 41 -5.06 3.83 -0.35
CA MET A 41 -5.11 2.39 -0.14
C MET A 41 -3.76 1.71 -0.40
N VAL A 42 -3.04 2.13 -1.45
CA VAL A 42 -1.68 1.67 -1.75
C VAL A 42 -0.74 2.00 -0.59
N ASP A 43 -0.75 3.24 -0.09
CA ASP A 43 0.08 3.69 1.02
C ASP A 43 -0.18 2.88 2.29
N ARG A 44 -1.46 2.66 2.65
CA ARG A 44 -1.84 1.82 3.79
C ARG A 44 -1.31 0.39 3.66
N ALA A 45 -1.46 -0.24 2.49
CA ALA A 45 -0.96 -1.59 2.25
C ALA A 45 0.58 -1.65 2.36
N ALA A 46 1.28 -0.69 1.76
CA ALA A 46 2.73 -0.58 1.79
C ALA A 46 3.25 -0.35 3.22
N ALA A 47 2.62 0.55 3.99
CA ALA A 47 2.98 0.83 5.37
C ALA A 47 2.84 -0.42 6.26
N VAL A 48 1.74 -1.17 6.13
CA VAL A 48 1.55 -2.44 6.86
C VAL A 48 2.65 -3.45 6.49
N SER A 49 2.97 -3.58 5.20
CA SER A 49 4.06 -4.44 4.73
C SER A 49 5.41 -4.02 5.31
N ALA A 50 5.73 -2.72 5.30
CA ALA A 50 6.96 -2.18 5.84
C ALA A 50 7.08 -2.43 7.35
N MET A 51 6.02 -2.14 8.12
CA MET A 51 5.99 -2.38 9.57
C MET A 51 6.13 -3.86 9.94
N ARG A 52 5.51 -4.77 9.17
CA ARG A 52 5.69 -6.22 9.34
C ARG A 52 7.15 -6.64 9.11
N HIS A 53 7.79 -6.08 8.09
CA HIS A 53 9.18 -6.38 7.77
C HIS A 53 10.15 -5.76 8.79
N SER A 54 10.01 -4.49 9.14
CA SER A 54 10.93 -3.81 10.08
C SER A 54 10.72 -4.21 11.54
N GLY A 55 9.49 -4.62 11.92
CA GLY A 55 9.11 -4.79 13.32
C GLY A 55 9.00 -3.47 14.09
N SER A 56 8.89 -2.35 13.39
CA SER A 56 8.79 -1.00 13.96
C SER A 56 7.85 -0.13 13.14
N ALA A 57 7.54 1.06 13.65
CA ALA A 57 6.85 2.07 12.83
C ALA A 57 7.64 2.38 11.55
N ALA A 58 6.92 2.63 10.46
CA ALA A 58 7.46 3.02 9.17
C ALA A 58 6.76 4.29 8.69
N VAL A 59 7.49 5.10 7.92
CA VAL A 59 6.97 6.33 7.30
C VAL A 59 7.21 6.27 5.80
N THR A 60 6.26 6.78 5.02
CA THR A 60 6.37 6.85 3.56
C THR A 60 7.25 8.04 3.19
N VAL A 61 8.42 7.75 2.62
CA VAL A 61 9.38 8.78 2.18
C VAL A 61 9.05 9.28 0.78
N SER A 62 8.68 8.36 -0.11
CA SER A 62 8.35 8.65 -1.49
C SER A 62 7.45 7.56 -2.06
N ILE A 63 6.73 7.91 -3.13
CA ILE A 63 6.02 6.98 -3.99
C ILE A 63 6.56 7.21 -5.40
N ASP A 64 6.87 6.12 -6.10
CA ASP A 64 7.31 6.18 -7.50
C ASP A 64 6.14 6.58 -8.43
N GLN A 65 6.39 6.65 -9.73
CA GLN A 65 5.35 6.95 -10.71
C GLN A 65 4.20 5.93 -10.65
N VAL A 66 2.96 6.44 -10.66
CA VAL A 66 1.73 5.62 -10.70
C VAL A 66 0.94 5.99 -11.95
N ASP A 67 0.71 5.00 -12.82
CA ASP A 67 -0.12 5.13 -14.01
C ASP A 67 -1.48 4.45 -13.77
N PHE A 68 -2.57 5.21 -13.85
CA PHE A 68 -3.94 4.69 -13.75
C PHE A 68 -4.39 4.14 -15.11
N LYS A 69 -4.30 2.82 -15.28
CA LYS A 69 -4.54 2.17 -16.58
C LYS A 69 -6.02 2.08 -16.96
N GLU A 70 -6.88 1.92 -15.98
CA GLU A 70 -8.30 1.67 -16.16
C GLU A 70 -9.09 2.45 -15.10
N PRO A 71 -10.31 2.94 -15.43
CA PRO A 71 -11.20 3.54 -14.44
C PRO A 71 -11.68 2.49 -13.44
N ILE A 72 -11.87 2.92 -12.19
CA ILE A 72 -12.50 2.12 -11.14
C ILE A 72 -13.83 2.80 -10.78
N TYR A 73 -14.89 2.02 -10.66
CA TYR A 73 -16.25 2.49 -10.45
C TYR A 73 -16.75 2.24 -9.02
N THR A 74 -17.80 2.96 -8.63
CA THR A 74 -18.53 2.68 -7.38
C THR A 74 -19.06 1.24 -7.38
N GLY A 75 -18.93 0.56 -6.24
CA GLY A 75 -19.38 -0.81 -6.05
C GLY A 75 -18.36 -1.86 -6.48
N GLU A 76 -17.24 -1.48 -7.09
CA GLU A 76 -16.16 -2.42 -7.37
C GLU A 76 -15.36 -2.72 -6.10
N LEU A 77 -14.96 -4.00 -5.94
CA LEU A 77 -14.05 -4.41 -4.88
C LEU A 77 -12.62 -4.25 -5.39
N VAL A 78 -11.85 -3.39 -4.75
CA VAL A 78 -10.44 -3.17 -5.11
C VAL A 78 -9.55 -3.80 -4.06
N THR A 79 -8.56 -4.56 -4.50
CA THR A 79 -7.59 -5.22 -3.63
C THR A 79 -6.17 -4.72 -3.92
N CYS A 80 -5.53 -4.13 -2.91
CA CYS A 80 -4.10 -3.81 -2.92
C CYS A 80 -3.31 -4.89 -2.18
N THR A 81 -2.32 -5.47 -2.85
CA THR A 81 -1.36 -6.39 -2.24
C THR A 81 0.04 -5.77 -2.25
N ALA A 82 0.71 -5.76 -1.10
CA ALA A 82 2.05 -5.20 -0.94
C ALA A 82 2.98 -6.21 -0.27
N ARG A 83 4.29 -6.12 -0.58
CA ARG A 83 5.37 -6.84 0.10
C ARG A 83 6.67 -6.04 -0.02
N VAL A 84 7.58 -6.21 0.94
CA VAL A 84 8.94 -5.66 0.83
C VAL A 84 9.74 -6.47 -0.17
N ASN A 85 10.33 -5.79 -1.16
CA ASN A 85 11.16 -6.40 -2.20
C ASN A 85 12.65 -5.97 -2.13
N PHE A 86 12.96 -4.92 -1.36
CA PHE A 86 14.30 -4.40 -1.17
C PHE A 86 14.43 -3.74 0.21
N VAL A 87 15.61 -3.84 0.83
CA VAL A 87 15.93 -3.22 2.12
C VAL A 87 17.25 -2.47 2.01
N GLY A 88 17.22 -1.17 2.31
CA GLY A 88 18.39 -0.29 2.36
C GLY A 88 19.02 -0.18 3.76
N ARG A 89 19.83 0.87 3.98
CA ARG A 89 20.52 1.15 5.25
C ARG A 89 20.32 2.57 5.75
#